data_AF-A0A3N5NSW2-F1
#
_entry.id   AF-A0A3N5NSW2-F1
#
_cell.length_a   1.000
_cell.length_b   1.000
_cell.length_c   1.000
_cell.angle_alpha   90.00
_cell.angle_beta   90.00
_cell.angle_gamma   90.00
#
_symmetry.space_group_name_H-M   'P 1'
#
loop_
_entity.id
_entity.type
_entity.pdbx_description
1 polymer ?
#
loop_
_entity_poly.entity_id
_entity_poly.type
_entity_poly.pdbx_seq_one_letter_code
_entity_poly.pdbx_strand_id
1 'polypeptide(L)' 'MIKMSYNEALRIQEEQLFFYCGGVSPEEEQRIREAIKSKTLPCPFDPDELRPSWEINELVPRGTEIEFAKYGSVQDGN' A
#
# COMPACT_ATOMS: atom_id res chain seq x y z
N MET A 1 -10.09 13.77 13.87
CA MET A 1 -10.37 12.50 13.18
C MET A 1 -9.92 12.67 11.74
N ILE A 2 -8.94 11.88 11.30
CA ILE A 2 -8.42 11.95 9.92
C ILE A 2 -9.38 11.18 9.02
N LYS A 3 -9.89 11.84 7.99
CA LYS A 3 -10.74 11.24 6.95
C LYS A 3 -10.00 11.25 5.61
N MET A 4 -10.34 10.32 4.75
CA MET A 4 -9.85 10.26 3.36
C MET A 4 -10.81 9.42 2.52
N SER A 5 -10.68 9.53 1.21
CA SER A 5 -11.38 8.64 0.28
C SER A 5 -10.52 7.41 -0.06
N TYR A 6 -11.15 6.40 -0.64
CA TYR A 6 -10.45 5.22 -1.14
C TYR A 6 -9.53 5.58 -2.32
N ASN A 7 -9.97 6.46 -3.22
CA ASN A 7 -9.15 6.95 -4.34
C ASN A 7 -7.93 7.74 -3.85
N GLU A 8 -8.10 8.59 -2.83
CA GLU A 8 -6.98 9.28 -2.21
C GLU A 8 -6.00 8.28 -1.59
N ALA A 9 -6.51 7.19 -1.02
CA ALA A 9 -5.68 6.15 -0.46
C ALA A 9 -4.85 5.39 -1.49
N LEU A 10 -5.43 5.04 -2.63
CA LEU A 10 -4.69 4.44 -3.75
C LEU A 10 -3.60 5.39 -4.27
N ARG A 11 -3.90 6.68 -4.42
CA ARG A 11 -2.90 7.67 -4.83
C ARG A 11 -1.71 7.71 -3.85
N ILE A 12 -2.00 7.76 -2.55
CA ILE A 12 -0.95 7.77 -1.51
C ILE A 12 -0.15 6.46 -1.53
N GLN A 13 -0.82 5.31 -1.71
CA GLN A 13 -0.15 4.01 -1.83
C GLN A 13 0.85 4.00 -3.00
N GLU A 14 0.47 4.52 -4.17
CA GLU A 14 1.36 4.62 -5.33
C GLU A 14 2.53 5.59 -5.10
N GLU A 15 2.30 6.73 -4.44
CA GLU A 15 3.37 7.67 -4.07
C GLU A 15 4.39 7.03 -3.12
N GLN A 16 3.90 6.25 -2.15
CA GLN A 16 4.75 5.51 -1.24
C GLN A 16 5.50 4.38 -1.95
N LEU A 17 4.85 3.62 -2.82
CA LEU A 17 5.53 2.59 -3.63
C LEU A 17 6.65 3.22 -4.46
N PHE A 18 6.40 4.36 -5.10
CA PHE A 18 7.45 5.09 -5.83
C PHE A 18 8.62 5.51 -4.92
N PHE A 19 8.32 6.06 -3.74
CA PHE A 19 9.35 6.50 -2.80
C PHE A 19 10.18 5.34 -2.21
N TYR A 20 9.51 4.28 -1.72
CA TYR A 20 10.16 3.15 -1.07
C TYR A 20 10.84 2.21 -2.06
N CYS A 21 10.30 2.05 -3.27
CA CYS A 21 10.93 1.24 -4.32
C CYS A 21 11.93 2.04 -5.18
N GLY A 22 12.11 3.35 -4.92
CA GLY A 22 13.13 4.14 -5.61
C GLY A 22 14.52 3.54 -5.42
N GLY A 23 15.14 3.10 -6.53
CA GLY A 23 16.50 2.55 -6.54
C GLY A 23 16.62 1.04 -6.26
N VAL A 24 15.51 0.30 -6.16
CA VAL A 24 15.55 -1.18 -6.16
C VAL A 24 15.59 -1.72 -7.58
N SER A 25 15.90 -3.01 -7.74
CA SER A 25 15.86 -3.65 -9.07
C SER A 25 14.41 -3.72 -9.62
N PRO A 26 14.20 -3.71 -10.94
CA PRO A 26 12.85 -3.83 -11.52
C PRO A 26 12.07 -5.08 -11.04
N GLU A 27 12.77 -6.19 -10.82
CA GLU A 27 12.18 -7.43 -10.31
C GLU A 27 11.70 -7.27 -8.86
N GLU A 28 12.52 -6.61 -8.02
CA GLU A 28 12.16 -6.35 -6.63
C GLU A 28 11.03 -5.34 -6.51
N GLU A 29 11.02 -4.30 -7.34
CA GLU A 29 9.91 -3.35 -7.44
C GLU A 29 8.61 -4.08 -7.80
N GLN A 30 8.64 -4.93 -8.82
CA GLN A 30 7.48 -5.70 -9.26
C GLN A 30 6.96 -6.60 -8.13
N ARG A 31 7.86 -7.31 -7.44
CA ARG A 31 7.50 -8.17 -6.29
C ARG A 31 6.81 -7.39 -5.18
N ILE A 32 7.33 -6.21 -4.82
CA ILE A 32 6.74 -5.35 -3.78
C ILE A 32 5.36 -4.87 -4.22
N ARG A 33 5.23 -4.40 -5.47
CA ARG A 33 3.95 -3.95 -6.03
C ARG A 33 2.90 -5.07 -6.02
N GLU A 34 3.27 -6.28 -6.42
CA GLU A 34 2.38 -7.44 -6.41
C GLU A 34 1.95 -7.81 -4.99
N ALA A 35 2.88 -7.82 -4.03
CA ALA A 35 2.58 -8.09 -2.62
C ALA A 35 1.57 -7.09 -2.06
N ILE A 36 1.75 -5.80 -2.33
CA ILE A 36 0.84 -4.74 -1.86
C ILE A 36 -0.50 -4.81 -2.58
N LYS A 37 -0.51 -5.00 -3.89
CA LYS A 37 -1.73 -5.14 -4.68
C LYS A 37 -2.57 -6.34 -4.23
N SER A 38 -1.94 -7.44 -3.83
CA SER A 38 -2.65 -8.64 -3.33
C SER A 38 -3.37 -8.41 -2.00
N LYS A 39 -2.92 -7.40 -1.23
CA LYS A 39 -3.51 -7.01 0.05
C LYS A 39 -4.53 -5.87 -0.08
N THR A 40 -4.53 -5.12 -1.19
CA THR A 40 -5.53 -4.09 -1.47
C THR A 40 -6.89 -4.74 -1.79
N LEU A 41 -7.90 -4.43 -0.98
CA LEU A 41 -9.25 -4.99 -1.08
C LEU A 41 -10.17 -4.11 -1.91
N PRO A 42 -11.17 -4.67 -2.61
CA PRO A 42 -12.14 -3.89 -3.37
C PRO A 42 -12.92 -2.93 -2.45
N CYS A 43 -13.17 -1.72 -2.94
CA CYS A 43 -13.94 -0.70 -2.21
C CYS A 43 -15.43 -1.10 -2.14
N PRO A 44 -16.03 -1.26 -0.95
CA PRO A 44 -17.44 -1.63 -0.79
C PRO A 44 -18.41 -0.42 -0.80
N PHE A 45 -17.89 0.79 -0.98
CA PHE A 45 -18.63 2.06 -0.95
C PHE A 45 -18.19 2.97 -2.12
N ASP A 46 -18.76 4.17 -2.20
CA ASP A 46 -18.34 5.17 -3.19
C ASP A 46 -16.85 5.54 -2.99
N PRO A 47 -15.97 5.28 -3.98
CA PRO A 47 -14.52 5.48 -3.82
C PRO A 47 -14.10 6.92 -3.48
N ASP A 48 -14.95 7.91 -3.74
CA ASP A 48 -14.71 9.33 -3.43
C ASP A 48 -15.35 9.78 -2.11
N GLU A 49 -16.09 8.90 -1.43
CA GLU A 49 -16.68 9.17 -0.11
C GLU A 49 -15.59 9.32 0.96
N LEU A 50 -15.64 10.42 1.72
CA LEU A 50 -14.74 10.64 2.84
C LEU A 50 -15.14 9.81 4.06
N ARG A 51 -14.35 8.79 4.36
CA ARG A 51 -14.52 7.91 5.52
C ARG A 51 -13.40 8.05 6.53
N PRO A 52 -13.59 7.58 7.76
CA PRO A 52 -12.50 7.49 8.72
C PRO A 52 -11.30 6.72 8.15
N SER A 53 -10.11 7.27 8.31
CA SER A 53 -8.88 6.68 7.74
C SER A 53 -8.59 5.25 8.19
N TRP A 54 -9.07 4.81 9.37
CA TRP A 54 -8.91 3.43 9.81
C TRP A 54 -9.70 2.45 8.94
N GLU A 55 -10.93 2.77 8.54
CA GLU A 55 -11.72 1.94 7.62
C GLU A 55 -11.03 1.82 6.26
N ILE A 56 -10.41 2.91 5.80
CA ILE A 56 -9.69 2.92 4.53
C ILE A 56 -8.37 2.14 4.63
N ASN A 57 -7.66 2.20 5.77
CA ASN A 57 -6.41 1.46 6.00
C ASN A 57 -6.61 -0.06 6.00
N GLU A 58 -7.78 -0.55 6.39
CA GLU A 58 -8.13 -1.97 6.30
C GLU A 58 -8.28 -2.44 4.84
N LEU A 59 -8.57 -1.52 3.91
CA LEU A 59 -8.76 -1.82 2.48
C LEU A 59 -7.52 -1.53 1.65
N VAL A 60 -6.80 -0.45 1.96
CA VAL A 60 -5.64 0.02 1.19
C VAL A 60 -4.40 0.05 2.08
N PRO A 61 -3.59 -1.02 2.08
CA PRO A 61 -2.39 -1.13 2.91
C PRO A 61 -1.36 -0.07 2.50
N ARG A 62 -0.83 0.64 3.49
CA ARG A 62 0.09 1.78 3.31
C ARG A 62 1.12 1.82 4.42
N GLY A 63 2.12 2.69 4.29
CA GLY A 63 3.14 2.94 5.31
C GLY A 63 3.88 1.65 5.69
N THR A 64 3.71 1.21 6.94
CA THR A 64 4.40 0.04 7.51
C THR A 64 4.18 -1.24 6.70
N GLU A 65 3.02 -1.43 6.05
CA GLU A 65 2.78 -2.59 5.18
C GLU A 65 3.70 -2.60 3.93
N ILE A 66 3.97 -1.42 3.36
CA ILE A 66 4.89 -1.24 2.23
C ILE A 66 6.34 -1.47 2.70
N GLU A 67 6.69 -0.95 3.88
CA GLU A 67 7.99 -1.20 4.49
C GLU A 67 8.21 -2.68 4.78
N PHE A 68 7.20 -3.40 5.28
CA PHE A 68 7.29 -4.85 5.48
C PHE A 68 7.41 -5.61 4.16
N ALA A 69 6.69 -5.22 3.11
CA ALA A 69 6.85 -5.84 1.80
C ALA A 69 8.29 -5.68 1.27
N LYS A 70 8.91 -4.51 1.50
CA LYS A 70 10.28 -4.20 1.11
C LYS A 70 11.34 -4.89 1.99
N TYR A 71 11.25 -4.76 3.31
CA TYR A 71 12.31 -5.16 4.25
C TYR A 71 12.03 -6.49 4.96
N GLY A 72 10.76 -6.89 5.10
CA GLY A 72 10.37 -8.16 5.71
C GLY A 72 10.76 -9.37 4.86
N SER A 73 10.93 -9.18 3.55
CA SER A 73 11.46 -10.21 2.64
C SER A 73 12.98 -10.42 2.77
N VAL A 74 13.68 -9.69 3.65
CA VAL A 74 15.11 -9.85 3.95
C VAL A 74 15.37 -10.84 5.09
N GLN A 75 14.33 -11.32 5.81
CA GLN A 75 14.50 -12.20 6.98
C GLN A 75 14.31 -13.71 6.76
N ASP A 76 13.88 -14.18 5.57
CA ASP A 76 13.76 -15.61 5.28
C ASP A 76 15.01 -16.18 4.58
N GLY A 77 16.18 -15.91 5.16
CA GLY A 77 17.45 -16.54 4.79
C GLY A 77 17.95 -17.42 5.93
N ASN A 78 17.36 -18.61 6.05
CA ASN A 78 17.88 -19.71 6.88
C ASN A 78 18.59 -20.72 5.97
#